data_AF-A0AAU2FNQ4-F1
#
_entry.id   AF-A0AAU2FNQ4-F1
#
_cell.length_a   1.000
_cell.length_b   1.000
_cell.length_c   1.000
_cell.angle_alpha   90.00
_cell.angle_beta   90.00
_cell.angle_gamma   90.00
#
_symmetry.space_group_name_H-M   'P 1'
#
loop_
_entity.id
_entity.type
_entity.pdbx_description
1 polymer ?
#
loop_
_entity_poly.entity_id
_entity_poly.type
_entity_poly.pdbx_seq_one_letter_code
_entity_poly.pdbx_strand_id
1 'polypeptide(L)'
;MSSYPPSGPLPTTTLRQRLADLRGPAVPPRPLDARALAALAANPGCGRRTLLDGAGVDKTALAAALGSPAPFGQSQFAIARGNSFEARVKGDGGAVLLELVHRHLDAGAEPPGPDARVPDLTAAGPEGRAARTALALREATAFGAWTLLDHPMLALEVAGSPAYLEPDAVVVHPDGRWTVVEIKSFPMIDGAADAAKVGAAARQAAVYVLALEKTAGKLASAVVGHTVLLVCPKDFSNLPAAAPVDVRRERAVTRRRLERLTRVEELAAALPEGLGFDPELPAEELTAAVSAVPAAYAPECLAACELAFHCRERARAADEVTALGRSVRGELGALTTVGQALAAAADGGHADDPAAAALHRAARLRAEALEAAACPC
;
A
#
# COMPACT_ATOMS: atom_id res chain seq x y z
N MET A 1 -18.05 32.96 -37.95
CA MET A 1 -18.45 31.66 -37.40
C MET A 1 -17.16 30.89 -37.12
N SER A 2 -16.77 30.83 -35.86
CA SER A 2 -15.48 30.29 -35.40
C SER A 2 -15.58 28.79 -35.25
N SER A 3 -14.80 28.06 -36.05
CA SER A 3 -14.63 26.62 -35.98
C SER A 3 -13.41 26.29 -35.12
N TYR A 4 -13.64 25.89 -33.87
CA TYR A 4 -12.64 25.23 -33.04
C TYR A 4 -12.60 23.73 -33.40
N PRO A 5 -11.42 23.12 -33.58
CA PRO A 5 -11.30 21.67 -33.67
C PRO A 5 -11.41 21.06 -32.26
N PRO A 6 -11.82 19.78 -32.13
CA PRO A 6 -11.87 19.11 -30.84
C PRO A 6 -10.45 18.82 -30.35
N SER A 7 -10.18 19.14 -29.08
CA SER A 7 -8.93 18.81 -28.41
C SER A 7 -8.79 17.29 -28.29
N GLY A 8 -7.94 16.69 -29.13
CA GLY A 8 -7.51 15.30 -28.97
C GLY A 8 -6.62 15.13 -27.73
N PRO A 9 -6.46 13.89 -27.21
CA PRO A 9 -5.58 13.63 -26.08
C PRO A 9 -4.14 13.99 -26.43
N LEU A 10 -3.47 14.73 -25.54
CA LEU A 10 -2.06 15.11 -25.70
C LEU A 10 -1.16 13.86 -25.77
N PRO A 11 -0.07 13.88 -26.56
CA PRO A 11 0.79 12.71 -26.75
C PRO A 11 1.45 12.25 -25.44
N THR A 12 1.49 10.94 -25.20
CA THR A 12 2.13 10.28 -24.04
C THR A 12 3.61 10.64 -23.83
N THR A 13 4.28 11.20 -24.84
CA THR A 13 5.65 11.70 -24.78
C THR A 13 5.79 12.98 -23.94
N THR A 14 4.76 13.82 -23.85
CA THR A 14 4.80 15.06 -23.04
C THR A 14 4.69 14.75 -21.55
N LEU A 15 3.86 13.77 -21.17
CA LEU A 15 3.72 13.36 -19.78
C LEU A 15 5.00 12.76 -19.21
N ARG A 16 5.63 11.82 -19.94
CA ARG A 16 6.88 11.19 -19.47
C ARG A 16 7.97 12.23 -19.26
N GLN A 17 8.10 13.18 -20.19
CA GLN A 17 9.03 14.29 -20.05
C GLN A 17 8.67 15.14 -18.81
N ARG A 18 7.40 15.54 -18.67
CA ARG A 18 6.94 16.34 -17.53
C ARG A 18 7.23 15.67 -16.18
N LEU A 19 6.99 14.36 -16.07
CA LEU A 19 7.29 13.59 -14.87
C LEU A 19 8.80 13.45 -14.61
N ALA A 20 9.62 13.39 -15.66
CA ALA A 20 11.07 13.45 -15.53
C ALA A 20 11.54 14.83 -15.05
N ASP A 21 11.00 15.91 -15.61
CA ASP A 21 11.33 17.28 -15.19
C ASP A 21 10.99 17.50 -13.70
N LEU A 22 9.81 17.05 -13.25
CA LEU A 22 9.39 17.13 -11.85
C LEU A 22 10.33 16.37 -10.90
N ARG A 23 10.88 15.23 -11.32
CA ARG A 23 11.82 14.44 -10.51
C ARG A 23 13.26 14.98 -10.56
N GLY A 24 13.60 15.70 -11.63
CA GLY A 24 14.97 15.93 -12.06
C GLY A 24 15.25 15.11 -13.33
N PRO A 25 15.49 15.74 -14.50
CA PRO A 25 15.52 15.05 -15.79
C PRO A 25 16.65 14.02 -15.92
N ALA A 26 17.74 14.20 -15.18
CA ALA A 26 18.87 13.26 -15.14
C ALA A 26 18.68 12.12 -14.11
N VAL A 27 17.68 12.21 -13.24
CA VAL A 27 17.44 11.23 -12.18
C VAL A 27 16.59 10.09 -12.74
N PRO A 28 16.99 8.81 -12.60
CA PRO A 28 16.14 7.69 -13.00
C PRO A 28 14.91 7.59 -12.07
N PRO A 29 13.73 7.21 -12.58
CA PRO A 29 12.55 7.03 -11.74
C PRO A 29 12.77 5.91 -10.74
N ARG A 30 12.42 6.15 -9.47
CA ARG A 30 12.29 5.07 -8.48
C ARG A 30 11.17 4.12 -8.92
N PRO A 31 11.43 2.80 -9.01
CA PRO A 31 10.39 1.84 -9.39
C PRO A 31 9.31 1.77 -8.30
N LEU A 32 8.07 1.50 -8.72
CA LEU A 32 6.97 1.23 -7.80
C LEU A 32 7.04 -0.22 -7.33
N ASP A 33 7.17 -0.40 -6.01
CA ASP A 33 7.05 -1.69 -5.37
C ASP A 33 5.60 -1.94 -4.88
N ALA A 34 5.34 -3.15 -4.38
CA ALA A 34 4.02 -3.52 -3.88
C ALA A 34 3.59 -2.65 -2.69
N ARG A 35 4.55 -2.17 -1.87
CA ARG A 35 4.26 -1.29 -0.74
C ARG A 35 3.78 0.07 -1.22
N ALA A 36 4.39 0.64 -2.25
CA ALA A 36 4.01 1.90 -2.85
C ALA A 36 2.61 1.81 -3.49
N LEU A 37 2.34 0.74 -4.23
CA LEU A 37 1.03 0.50 -4.85
C LEU A 37 -0.07 0.27 -3.78
N ALA A 38 0.23 -0.50 -2.72
CA ALA A 38 -0.67 -0.68 -1.59
C ALA A 38 -0.95 0.64 -0.85
N ALA A 39 0.04 1.50 -0.70
CA ALA A 39 -0.12 2.82 -0.08
C ALA A 39 -0.98 3.76 -0.95
N LEU A 40 -0.81 3.74 -2.27
CA LEU A 40 -1.69 4.47 -3.21
C LEU A 40 -3.14 4.03 -3.09
N ALA A 41 -3.38 2.72 -2.96
CA ALA A 41 -4.71 2.17 -2.75
C ALA A 41 -5.30 2.53 -1.38
N ALA A 42 -4.45 2.61 -0.33
CA ALA A 42 -4.87 2.93 1.03
C ALA A 42 -5.27 4.41 1.20
N ASN A 43 -4.74 5.33 0.38
CA ASN A 43 -5.07 6.75 0.43
C ASN A 43 -5.32 7.36 -0.97
N PRO A 44 -6.43 6.99 -1.63
CA PRO A 44 -6.70 7.38 -3.02
C PRO A 44 -7.00 8.88 -3.21
N GLY A 45 -7.24 9.63 -2.14
CA GLY A 45 -7.47 11.07 -2.20
C GLY A 45 -6.20 11.91 -2.32
N CYS A 46 -5.02 11.32 -2.11
CA CYS A 46 -3.78 12.09 -1.99
C CYS A 46 -3.16 12.38 -3.37
N GLY A 47 -3.36 13.60 -3.87
CA GLY A 47 -2.74 14.09 -5.12
C GLY A 47 -1.21 14.08 -5.04
N ARG A 48 -0.66 14.57 -3.92
CA ARG A 48 0.79 14.59 -3.64
C ARG A 48 1.42 13.21 -3.79
N ARG A 49 0.84 12.18 -3.18
CA ARG A 49 1.37 10.82 -3.28
C ARG A 49 1.26 10.28 -4.71
N THR A 50 0.12 10.52 -5.35
CA THR A 50 -0.14 10.08 -6.73
C THR A 50 0.89 10.64 -7.70
N LEU A 51 1.18 11.94 -7.59
CA LEU A 51 2.15 12.59 -8.45
C LEU A 51 3.58 12.12 -8.15
N LEU A 52 4.00 12.09 -6.87
CA LEU A 52 5.37 11.72 -6.51
C LEU A 52 5.69 10.25 -6.85
N ASP A 53 4.75 9.35 -6.63
CA ASP A 53 4.88 7.94 -7.04
C ASP A 53 4.88 7.82 -8.58
N GLY A 54 3.98 8.52 -9.27
CA GLY A 54 3.92 8.52 -10.74
C GLY A 54 5.19 9.10 -11.38
N ALA A 55 5.78 10.14 -10.77
CA ALA A 55 7.04 10.72 -11.18
C ALA A 55 8.26 9.90 -10.73
N GLY A 56 8.11 8.86 -9.89
CA GLY A 56 9.23 8.08 -9.38
C GLY A 56 10.20 8.87 -8.52
N VAL A 57 9.70 9.83 -7.73
CA VAL A 57 10.52 10.65 -6.83
C VAL A 57 10.96 9.83 -5.61
N ASP A 58 12.21 10.01 -5.18
CA ASP A 58 12.69 9.46 -3.92
C ASP A 58 12.11 10.21 -2.73
N LYS A 59 10.95 9.74 -2.25
CA LYS A 59 10.24 10.39 -1.14
C LYS A 59 10.99 10.29 0.19
N THR A 60 11.90 9.32 0.36
CA THR A 60 12.72 9.21 1.57
C THR A 60 13.74 10.34 1.60
N ALA A 61 14.46 10.53 0.49
CA ALA A 61 15.40 11.64 0.34
C ALA A 61 14.68 12.99 0.42
N LEU A 62 13.53 13.12 -0.26
CA LEU A 62 12.70 14.33 -0.21
C LEU A 62 12.22 14.64 1.22
N ALA A 63 11.75 13.64 1.98
CA ALA A 63 11.33 13.85 3.36
C ALA A 63 12.49 14.26 4.28
N ALA A 64 13.70 13.73 4.04
CA ALA A 64 14.91 14.14 4.76
C ALA A 64 15.30 15.59 4.42
N ALA A 65 15.27 15.98 3.13
CA ALA A 65 15.56 17.35 2.68
C ALA A 65 14.54 18.38 3.23
N LEU A 66 13.30 17.96 3.45
CA LEU A 66 12.25 18.76 4.12
C LEU A 66 12.41 18.81 5.66
N GLY A 67 13.43 18.17 6.23
CA GLY A 67 13.66 18.11 7.68
C GLY A 67 12.68 17.22 8.45
N SER A 68 11.96 16.32 7.77
CA SER A 68 10.92 15.46 8.35
C SER A 68 11.11 13.97 7.97
N PRO A 69 12.28 13.36 8.19
CA PRO A 69 12.52 11.98 7.79
C PRO A 69 11.59 11.01 8.55
N ALA A 70 11.03 10.03 7.82
CA ALA A 70 10.28 8.95 8.44
C ALA A 70 11.25 7.88 9.01
N PRO A 71 11.03 7.34 10.22
CA PRO A 71 11.92 6.38 10.86
C PRO A 71 11.75 4.93 10.35
N PHE A 72 11.28 4.73 9.11
CA PHE A 72 11.05 3.38 8.57
C PHE A 72 12.35 2.57 8.53
N GLY A 73 12.26 1.29 8.93
CA GLY A 73 13.33 0.31 8.72
C GLY A 73 14.59 0.50 9.57
N GLN A 74 14.56 1.32 10.62
CA GLN A 74 15.77 1.68 11.38
C GLN A 74 16.20 0.65 12.44
N SER A 75 15.43 -0.42 12.70
CA SER A 75 15.81 -1.45 13.66
C SER A 75 16.55 -2.60 12.99
N GLN A 76 17.88 -2.61 13.10
CA GLN A 76 18.73 -3.72 12.63
C GLN A 76 18.32 -5.07 13.23
N PHE A 77 17.91 -5.07 14.50
CA PHE A 77 17.42 -6.27 15.18
C PHE A 77 16.11 -6.80 14.59
N ALA A 78 15.17 -5.92 14.24
CA ALA A 78 13.92 -6.33 13.59
C ALA A 78 14.17 -6.91 12.18
N ILE A 79 15.15 -6.35 11.45
CA ILE A 79 15.57 -6.86 10.13
C ILE A 79 16.18 -8.25 10.28
N ALA A 80 17.18 -8.43 11.14
CA ALA A 80 17.85 -9.72 11.35
C ALA A 80 16.87 -10.81 11.83
N ARG A 81 15.94 -10.45 12.73
CA ARG A 81 14.87 -11.35 13.16
C ARG A 81 13.94 -11.71 12.00
N GLY A 82 13.56 -10.76 11.16
CA GLY A 82 12.74 -11.01 9.97
C GLY A 82 13.40 -11.99 9.02
N ASN A 83 14.66 -11.73 8.65
CA ASN A 83 15.42 -12.59 7.74
C ASN A 83 15.62 -14.00 8.28
N SER A 84 15.92 -14.14 9.58
CA SER A 84 16.07 -15.46 10.20
C SER A 84 14.75 -16.25 10.26
N PHE A 85 13.63 -15.57 10.50
CA PHE A 85 12.31 -16.21 10.46
C PHE A 85 11.95 -16.65 9.04
N GLU A 86 12.12 -15.77 8.04
CA GLU A 86 11.88 -16.09 6.64
C GLU A 86 12.72 -17.27 6.15
N ALA A 87 14.03 -17.26 6.42
CA ALA A 87 14.93 -18.35 6.06
C ALA A 87 14.52 -19.68 6.70
N ARG A 88 14.04 -19.65 7.95
CA ARG A 88 13.52 -20.85 8.63
C ARG A 88 12.24 -21.38 7.97
N VAL A 89 11.33 -20.48 7.61
CA VAL A 89 10.05 -20.85 6.98
C VAL A 89 10.27 -21.39 5.56
N LYS A 90 11.28 -20.88 4.85
CA LYS A 90 11.66 -21.30 3.49
C LYS A 90 12.70 -22.43 3.43
N GLY A 91 13.21 -22.87 4.58
CA GLY A 91 14.16 -23.97 4.67
C GLY A 91 13.62 -25.27 4.09
N ASP A 92 14.52 -26.22 3.79
CA ASP A 92 14.17 -27.56 3.29
C ASP A 92 13.27 -27.55 2.05
N GLY A 93 13.54 -26.65 1.10
CA GLY A 93 12.74 -26.48 -0.10
C GLY A 93 11.33 -25.94 0.17
N GLY A 94 11.11 -25.30 1.33
CA GLY A 94 9.84 -24.73 1.74
C GLY A 94 8.76 -25.77 2.08
N ALA A 95 9.16 -26.96 2.52
CA ALA A 95 8.24 -28.01 2.98
C ALA A 95 7.24 -27.49 4.02
N VAL A 96 7.71 -26.67 4.97
CA VAL A 96 6.87 -26.04 6.00
C VAL A 96 5.83 -25.09 5.39
N LEU A 97 6.19 -24.31 4.36
CA LEU A 97 5.25 -23.43 3.68
C LEU A 97 4.17 -24.22 2.94
N LEU A 98 4.57 -25.26 2.21
CA LEU A 98 3.64 -26.11 1.49
C LEU A 98 2.66 -26.82 2.45
N GLU A 99 3.15 -27.31 3.59
CA GLU A 99 2.30 -27.92 4.63
C GLU A 99 1.30 -26.90 5.20
N LEU A 100 1.73 -25.66 5.47
CA LEU A 100 0.84 -24.60 5.95
C LEU A 100 -0.21 -24.23 4.90
N VAL A 101 0.15 -24.12 3.62
CA VAL A 101 -0.79 -23.85 2.54
C VAL A 101 -1.81 -24.98 2.40
N HIS A 102 -1.36 -26.24 2.37
CA HIS A 102 -2.24 -27.42 2.34
C HIS A 102 -3.22 -27.39 3.51
N ARG A 103 -2.72 -27.30 4.74
CA ARG A 103 -3.55 -27.34 5.96
C ARG A 103 -4.62 -26.24 6.00
N HIS A 104 -4.28 -25.02 5.58
CA HIS A 104 -5.17 -23.87 5.75
C HIS A 104 -6.07 -23.58 4.56
N LEU A 105 -5.65 -23.96 3.35
CA LEU A 105 -6.34 -23.58 2.11
C LEU A 105 -6.81 -24.77 1.27
N ASP A 106 -6.33 -25.98 1.56
CA ASP A 106 -6.60 -27.14 0.71
C ASP A 106 -6.51 -28.50 1.43
N ALA A 107 -7.03 -28.57 2.66
CA ALA A 107 -6.87 -29.75 3.53
C ALA A 107 -7.48 -31.05 2.95
N GLY A 108 -8.35 -30.93 1.95
CA GLY A 108 -8.93 -32.07 1.23
C GLY A 108 -8.09 -32.59 0.06
N ALA A 109 -7.06 -31.87 -0.37
CA ALA A 109 -6.14 -32.33 -1.41
C ALA A 109 -5.10 -33.30 -0.84
N GLU A 110 -4.42 -34.04 -1.73
CA GLU A 110 -3.26 -34.84 -1.36
C GLU A 110 -2.18 -33.93 -0.75
N PRO A 111 -1.60 -34.28 0.41
CA PRO A 111 -0.59 -33.45 1.04
C PRO A 111 0.67 -33.33 0.16
N PRO A 112 1.45 -32.25 0.28
CA PRO A 112 2.71 -32.09 -0.43
C PRO A 112 3.65 -33.28 -0.20
N GLY A 113 4.05 -33.93 -1.28
CA GLY A 113 4.92 -35.11 -1.28
C GLY A 113 6.34 -34.83 -1.76
N PRO A 114 7.17 -35.88 -1.93
CA PRO A 114 8.54 -35.76 -2.44
C PRO A 114 8.63 -35.26 -3.89
N ASP A 115 7.52 -35.25 -4.60
CA ASP A 115 7.36 -34.72 -5.96
C ASP A 115 7.14 -33.19 -6.01
N ALA A 116 7.01 -32.53 -4.85
CA ALA A 116 6.89 -31.09 -4.76
C ALA A 116 8.12 -30.38 -5.36
N ARG A 117 7.89 -29.27 -6.06
CA ARG A 117 8.94 -28.57 -6.83
C ARG A 117 9.24 -27.17 -6.32
N VAL A 118 10.50 -26.78 -6.44
CA VAL A 118 10.97 -25.40 -6.26
C VAL A 118 11.81 -25.02 -7.49
N PRO A 119 11.22 -24.41 -8.53
CA PRO A 119 11.95 -24.07 -9.74
C PRO A 119 12.93 -22.91 -9.49
N ASP A 120 14.08 -22.94 -10.18
CA ASP A 120 15.00 -21.79 -10.22
C ASP A 120 14.38 -20.66 -11.07
N LEU A 121 14.28 -19.48 -10.45
CA LEU A 121 13.72 -18.26 -11.01
C LEU A 121 14.78 -17.23 -11.40
N THR A 122 16.06 -17.60 -11.34
CA THR A 122 17.19 -16.74 -11.70
C THR A 122 17.14 -16.36 -13.18
N ALA A 123 17.32 -15.07 -13.46
CA ALA A 123 17.44 -14.51 -14.80
C ALA A 123 18.04 -13.09 -14.73
N ALA A 124 18.47 -12.56 -15.88
CA ALA A 124 19.04 -11.22 -15.96
C ALA A 124 17.96 -10.14 -15.75
N GLY A 125 18.13 -9.34 -14.70
CA GLY A 125 17.30 -8.18 -14.39
C GLY A 125 15.84 -8.52 -14.04
N PRO A 126 15.04 -7.50 -13.64
CA PRO A 126 13.64 -7.71 -13.26
C PRO A 126 12.76 -8.26 -14.39
N GLU A 127 12.97 -7.79 -15.63
CA GLU A 127 12.21 -8.26 -16.80
C GLU A 127 12.46 -9.73 -17.10
N GLY A 128 13.74 -10.15 -17.12
CA GLY A 128 14.12 -11.54 -17.33
C GLY A 128 13.56 -12.44 -16.23
N ARG A 129 13.63 -12.01 -14.96
CA ARG A 129 13.04 -12.76 -13.84
C ARG A 129 11.52 -12.86 -13.95
N ALA A 130 10.85 -11.81 -14.43
CA ALA A 130 9.41 -11.86 -14.65
C ALA A 130 9.01 -12.83 -15.76
N ALA A 131 9.78 -12.86 -16.86
CA ALA A 131 9.58 -13.83 -17.93
C ALA A 131 9.84 -15.27 -17.45
N ARG A 132 10.91 -15.49 -16.67
CA ARG A 132 11.23 -16.81 -16.08
C ARG A 132 10.14 -17.27 -15.12
N THR A 133 9.66 -16.38 -14.27
CA THR A 133 8.54 -16.64 -13.34
C THR A 133 7.27 -17.03 -14.09
N ALA A 134 6.90 -16.29 -15.15
CA ALA A 134 5.73 -16.63 -15.96
C ALA A 134 5.87 -18.01 -16.62
N LEU A 135 7.08 -18.41 -17.04
CA LEU A 135 7.34 -19.76 -17.54
C LEU A 135 7.20 -20.82 -16.44
N ALA A 136 7.79 -20.60 -15.27
CA ALA A 136 7.69 -21.52 -14.14
C ALA A 136 6.24 -21.74 -13.68
N LEU A 137 5.43 -20.67 -13.65
CA LEU A 137 3.99 -20.78 -13.35
C LEU A 137 3.24 -21.64 -14.37
N ARG A 138 3.58 -21.54 -15.67
CA ARG A 138 3.02 -22.41 -16.73
C ARG A 138 3.42 -23.87 -16.53
N GLU A 139 4.70 -24.11 -16.32
CA GLU A 139 5.27 -25.45 -16.13
C GLU A 139 4.67 -26.12 -14.89
N ALA A 140 4.55 -25.40 -13.78
CA ALA A 140 3.94 -25.90 -12.55
C ALA A 140 2.46 -26.23 -12.73
N THR A 141 1.69 -25.35 -13.38
CA THR A 141 0.26 -25.58 -13.64
C THR A 141 0.03 -26.78 -14.54
N ALA A 142 0.89 -26.99 -15.55
CA ALA A 142 0.81 -28.15 -16.44
C ALA A 142 1.27 -29.45 -15.76
N PHE A 143 2.21 -29.36 -14.82
CA PHE A 143 2.71 -30.51 -14.08
C PHE A 143 1.67 -31.07 -13.09
N GLY A 144 0.86 -30.21 -12.48
CA GLY A 144 -0.26 -30.64 -11.62
C GLY A 144 0.19 -31.21 -10.27
N ALA A 145 1.30 -30.72 -9.72
CA ALA A 145 1.75 -31.05 -8.37
C ALA A 145 2.11 -29.78 -7.59
N TRP A 146 2.21 -29.91 -6.27
CA TRP A 146 2.62 -28.83 -5.39
C TRP A 146 3.93 -28.19 -5.84
N THR A 147 3.88 -26.88 -6.14
CA THR A 147 5.07 -26.14 -6.58
C THR A 147 5.18 -24.83 -5.81
N LEU A 148 6.29 -24.63 -5.13
CA LEU A 148 6.62 -23.38 -4.44
C LEU A 148 7.54 -22.54 -5.32
N LEU A 149 7.08 -21.37 -5.72
CA LEU A 149 7.92 -20.34 -6.29
C LEU A 149 8.40 -19.43 -5.16
N ASP A 150 9.69 -19.49 -4.85
CA ASP A 150 10.34 -18.63 -3.86
C ASP A 150 10.79 -17.32 -4.51
N HIS A 151 10.35 -16.20 -3.93
CA HIS A 151 10.58 -14.85 -4.49
C HIS A 151 10.35 -14.76 -6.01
N PRO A 152 9.16 -15.10 -6.52
CA PRO A 152 8.88 -14.91 -7.94
C PRO A 152 8.87 -13.42 -8.28
N MET A 153 9.26 -13.07 -9.50
CA MET A 153 9.14 -11.70 -9.99
C MET A 153 7.88 -11.59 -10.84
N LEU A 154 6.95 -10.72 -10.46
CA LEU A 154 5.72 -10.46 -11.17
C LEU A 154 5.77 -9.09 -11.85
N ALA A 155 5.16 -8.95 -13.02
CA ALA A 155 5.05 -7.68 -13.72
C ALA A 155 3.61 -7.17 -13.67
N LEU A 156 3.44 -5.91 -13.30
CA LEU A 156 2.15 -5.21 -13.34
C LEU A 156 2.34 -3.87 -14.07
N GLU A 157 1.53 -3.59 -15.08
CA GLU A 157 1.57 -2.30 -15.76
C GLU A 157 0.89 -1.22 -14.92
N VAL A 158 1.59 -0.12 -14.69
CA VAL A 158 1.13 1.04 -13.92
C VAL A 158 1.43 2.30 -14.73
N ALA A 159 0.39 3.03 -15.14
CA ALA A 159 0.51 4.24 -15.98
C ALA A 159 1.42 4.03 -17.22
N GLY A 160 1.28 2.90 -17.90
CA GLY A 160 2.05 2.56 -19.10
C GLY A 160 3.52 2.18 -18.85
N SER A 161 3.93 1.94 -17.60
CA SER A 161 5.27 1.47 -17.24
C SER A 161 5.19 0.18 -16.40
N PRO A 162 6.12 -0.78 -16.56
CA PRO A 162 6.11 -1.99 -15.75
C PRO A 162 6.58 -1.70 -14.31
N ALA A 163 5.78 -2.15 -13.34
CA ALA A 163 6.19 -2.32 -11.96
C ALA A 163 6.56 -3.80 -11.75
N TYR A 164 7.75 -4.04 -11.24
CA TYR A 164 8.26 -5.37 -10.93
C TYR A 164 8.10 -5.65 -9.44
N LEU A 165 7.41 -6.74 -9.12
CA LEU A 165 6.85 -7.02 -7.81
C LEU A 165 7.30 -8.39 -7.35
N GLU A 166 7.89 -8.46 -6.15
CA GLU A 166 8.42 -9.68 -5.57
C GLU A 166 7.60 -10.03 -4.32
N PRO A 167 6.58 -10.91 -4.40
CA PRO A 167 5.98 -11.52 -3.21
C PRO A 167 6.99 -12.45 -2.54
N ASP A 168 6.76 -12.77 -1.26
CA ASP A 168 7.64 -13.66 -0.51
C ASP A 168 7.60 -15.09 -1.10
N ALA A 169 6.41 -15.56 -1.48
CA ALA A 169 6.24 -16.80 -2.23
C ALA A 169 4.90 -16.86 -3.00
N VAL A 170 4.85 -17.72 -4.02
CA VAL A 170 3.61 -18.15 -4.68
C VAL A 170 3.58 -19.67 -4.73
N VAL A 171 2.49 -20.28 -4.29
CA VAL A 171 2.27 -21.73 -4.38
C VAL A 171 1.29 -22.04 -5.49
N VAL A 172 1.67 -22.97 -6.36
CA VAL A 172 0.79 -23.61 -7.35
C VAL A 172 0.32 -24.93 -6.76
N HIS A 173 -1.00 -25.05 -6.60
CA HIS A 173 -1.68 -26.26 -6.15
C HIS A 173 -1.78 -27.29 -7.28
N PRO A 174 -1.95 -28.58 -6.97
CA PRO A 174 -2.18 -29.63 -7.98
C PRO A 174 -3.36 -29.37 -8.91
N ASP A 175 -4.40 -28.67 -8.43
CA ASP A 175 -5.59 -28.30 -9.20
C ASP A 175 -5.38 -27.09 -10.14
N GLY A 176 -4.18 -26.50 -10.17
CA GLY A 176 -3.84 -25.32 -10.96
C GLY A 176 -4.14 -23.98 -10.27
N ARG A 177 -4.61 -23.98 -9.01
CA ARG A 177 -4.79 -22.75 -8.23
C ARG A 177 -3.46 -22.13 -7.83
N TRP A 178 -3.34 -20.81 -7.91
CA TRP A 178 -2.17 -20.04 -7.49
C TRP A 178 -2.49 -19.25 -6.22
N THR A 179 -1.68 -19.42 -5.19
CA THR A 179 -1.86 -18.79 -3.88
C THR A 179 -0.66 -17.93 -3.55
N VAL A 180 -0.89 -16.66 -3.23
CA VAL A 180 0.15 -15.78 -2.68
C VAL A 180 0.38 -16.13 -1.21
N VAL A 181 1.65 -16.21 -0.81
CA VAL A 181 2.05 -16.36 0.59
C VAL A 181 2.87 -15.14 1.00
N GLU A 182 2.43 -14.46 2.05
CA GLU A 182 3.13 -13.32 2.66
C GLU A 182 3.75 -13.76 3.98
N ILE A 183 5.05 -13.54 4.14
CA ILE A 183 5.79 -13.84 5.36
C ILE A 183 6.06 -12.51 6.07
N LYS A 184 5.61 -12.39 7.32
CA LYS A 184 5.80 -11.18 8.11
C LYS A 184 6.41 -11.51 9.46
N SER A 185 7.22 -10.58 9.99
CA SER A 185 7.98 -10.77 11.22
C SER A 185 7.27 -10.30 12.49
N PHE A 186 6.04 -9.78 12.38
CA PHE A 186 5.21 -9.49 13.55
C PHE A 186 4.53 -10.76 14.05
N PRO A 187 4.37 -10.96 15.37
CA PRO A 187 3.82 -12.20 15.89
C PRO A 187 2.29 -12.29 15.70
N MET A 188 1.79 -13.53 15.60
CA MET A 188 0.42 -13.90 15.90
C MET A 188 0.35 -14.34 17.36
N ILE A 189 -0.34 -13.58 18.22
CA ILE A 189 -0.51 -13.87 19.64
C ILE A 189 -1.86 -14.58 19.82
N ASP A 190 -1.84 -15.78 20.42
CA ASP A 190 -3.04 -16.57 20.68
C ASP A 190 -3.90 -16.79 19.42
N GLY A 191 -3.23 -16.94 18.27
CA GLY A 191 -3.86 -17.15 16.96
C GLY A 191 -4.35 -15.89 16.26
N ALA A 192 -4.11 -14.70 16.82
CA ALA A 192 -4.50 -13.42 16.22
C ALA A 192 -3.28 -12.51 15.97
N ALA A 193 -3.23 -11.90 14.79
CA ALA A 193 -2.30 -10.81 14.50
C ALA A 193 -2.98 -9.45 14.65
N ASP A 194 -2.18 -8.42 14.86
CA ASP A 194 -2.64 -7.03 14.86
C ASP A 194 -3.39 -6.69 13.56
N ALA A 195 -4.64 -6.24 13.68
CA ALA A 195 -5.52 -6.01 12.54
C ALA A 195 -4.99 -4.97 11.55
N ALA A 196 -4.26 -3.95 12.04
CA ALA A 196 -3.69 -2.94 11.16
C ALA A 196 -2.54 -3.52 10.31
N LYS A 197 -1.70 -4.38 10.91
CA LYS A 197 -0.65 -5.11 10.20
C LYS A 197 -1.21 -6.14 9.21
N VAL A 198 -2.25 -6.89 9.60
CA VAL A 198 -2.95 -7.81 8.69
C VAL A 198 -3.54 -7.04 7.51
N GLY A 199 -4.23 -5.92 7.76
CA GLY A 199 -4.77 -5.09 6.69
C GLY A 199 -3.70 -4.51 5.77
N ALA A 200 -2.51 -4.19 6.28
CA ALA A 200 -1.38 -3.76 5.47
C ALA A 200 -0.85 -4.88 4.57
N ALA A 201 -0.66 -6.09 5.12
CA ALA A 201 -0.26 -7.27 4.37
C ALA A 201 -1.30 -7.64 3.30
N ALA A 202 -2.59 -7.60 3.63
CA ALA A 202 -3.69 -7.85 2.70
C ALA A 202 -3.66 -6.89 1.49
N ARG A 203 -3.38 -5.60 1.72
CA ARG A 203 -3.26 -4.62 0.63
C ARG A 203 -2.04 -4.87 -0.26
N GLN A 204 -0.91 -5.30 0.30
CA GLN A 204 0.26 -5.71 -0.50
C GLN A 204 -0.04 -6.98 -1.30
N ALA A 205 -0.59 -8.00 -0.65
CA ALA A 205 -0.99 -9.25 -1.27
C ALA A 205 -1.98 -9.05 -2.43
N ALA A 206 -2.93 -8.12 -2.28
CA ALA A 206 -3.86 -7.74 -3.35
C ALA A 206 -3.15 -7.21 -4.61
N VAL A 207 -2.00 -6.53 -4.48
CA VAL A 207 -1.20 -6.07 -5.62
C VAL A 207 -0.59 -7.28 -6.34
N TYR A 208 -0.04 -8.24 -5.60
CA TYR A 208 0.52 -9.48 -6.17
C TYR A 208 -0.56 -10.33 -6.85
N VAL A 209 -1.74 -10.47 -6.24
CA VAL A 209 -2.90 -11.13 -6.85
C VAL A 209 -3.27 -10.48 -8.18
N LEU A 210 -3.32 -9.14 -8.27
CA LEU A 210 -3.60 -8.45 -9.53
C LEU A 210 -2.53 -8.72 -10.61
N ALA A 211 -1.26 -8.78 -10.21
CA ALA A 211 -0.17 -9.11 -11.13
C ALA A 211 -0.23 -10.56 -11.61
N LEU A 212 -0.57 -11.51 -10.72
CA LEU A 212 -0.79 -12.92 -11.07
C LEU A 212 -1.97 -13.08 -12.03
N GLU A 213 -3.08 -12.37 -11.82
CA GLU A 213 -4.27 -12.46 -12.69
C GLU A 213 -3.95 -12.08 -14.14
N LYS A 214 -3.05 -11.12 -14.37
CA LYS A 214 -2.57 -10.77 -15.72
C LYS A 214 -1.80 -11.90 -16.39
N THR A 215 -1.07 -12.69 -15.60
CA THR A 215 -0.31 -13.84 -16.09
C THR A 215 -1.22 -15.05 -16.29
N ALA A 216 -2.09 -15.33 -15.31
CA ALA A 216 -3.06 -16.43 -15.35
C ALA A 216 -4.05 -16.27 -16.51
N GLY A 217 -4.48 -15.04 -16.84
CA GLY A 217 -5.37 -14.78 -17.98
C GLY A 217 -4.82 -15.18 -19.35
N LYS A 218 -3.54 -15.58 -19.44
CA LYS A 218 -2.91 -16.14 -20.65
C LYS A 218 -2.95 -17.67 -20.69
N LEU A 219 -3.50 -18.33 -19.66
CA LEU A 219 -3.49 -19.77 -19.44
C LEU A 219 -4.90 -20.28 -19.19
N ALA A 220 -5.29 -21.38 -19.84
CA ALA A 220 -6.66 -21.90 -19.73
C ALA A 220 -6.98 -22.52 -18.36
N SER A 221 -6.00 -23.12 -17.68
CA SER A 221 -6.18 -23.87 -16.43
C SER A 221 -5.70 -23.14 -15.17
N ALA A 222 -5.16 -21.93 -15.28
CA ALA A 222 -4.65 -21.19 -14.13
C ALA A 222 -5.76 -20.41 -13.43
N VAL A 223 -5.90 -20.60 -12.11
CA VAL A 223 -6.86 -19.86 -11.28
C VAL A 223 -6.11 -19.14 -10.16
N VAL A 224 -6.20 -17.82 -10.09
CA VAL A 224 -5.61 -17.07 -8.97
C VAL A 224 -6.57 -17.10 -7.78
N GLY A 225 -6.11 -17.67 -6.67
CA GLY A 225 -6.84 -17.65 -5.40
C GLY A 225 -6.91 -16.25 -4.82
N HIS A 226 -8.07 -15.88 -4.26
CA HIS A 226 -8.26 -14.60 -3.56
C HIS A 226 -8.15 -14.70 -2.05
N THR A 227 -7.93 -15.91 -1.53
CA THR A 227 -7.53 -16.13 -0.16
C THR A 227 -6.03 -16.38 -0.15
N VAL A 228 -5.27 -15.44 0.40
CA VAL A 228 -3.82 -15.53 0.52
C VAL A 228 -3.45 -16.12 1.88
N LEU A 229 -2.23 -16.63 2.02
CA LEU A 229 -1.75 -17.13 3.30
C LEU A 229 -0.80 -16.10 3.94
N LEU A 230 -1.16 -15.59 5.12
CA LEU A 230 -0.26 -14.80 5.94
C LEU A 230 0.47 -15.73 6.92
N VAL A 231 1.80 -15.77 6.84
CA VAL A 231 2.67 -16.56 7.72
C VAL A 231 3.42 -15.63 8.66
N CYS A 232 3.34 -15.89 9.96
CA CYS A 232 3.96 -15.07 11.00
C CYS A 232 4.54 -15.94 12.12
N PRO A 233 5.49 -15.41 12.91
CA PRO A 233 5.92 -16.05 14.15
C PRO A 233 4.72 -16.32 15.07
N LYS A 234 4.67 -17.52 15.65
CA LYS A 234 3.67 -17.94 16.62
C LYS A 234 4.08 -17.46 18.01
N ASP A 235 3.21 -16.70 18.65
CA ASP A 235 3.38 -16.15 19.99
C ASP A 235 4.73 -15.41 20.13
N PHE A 236 5.57 -15.85 21.06
CA PHE A 236 6.92 -15.32 21.29
C PHE A 236 8.02 -16.25 20.74
N SER A 237 7.68 -17.18 19.85
CA SER A 237 8.59 -18.17 19.26
C SER A 237 8.89 -17.87 17.79
N ASN A 238 9.89 -18.54 17.23
CA ASN A 238 10.15 -18.54 15.78
C ASN A 238 9.44 -19.70 15.05
N LEU A 239 8.47 -20.36 15.68
CA LEU A 239 7.63 -21.34 15.00
C LEU A 239 6.65 -20.59 14.08
N PRO A 240 6.41 -21.06 12.85
CA PRO A 240 5.44 -20.42 11.98
C PRO A 240 4.01 -20.76 12.40
N ALA A 241 3.16 -19.75 12.41
CA ALA A 241 1.72 -19.88 12.35
C ALA A 241 1.25 -19.28 11.01
N ALA A 242 0.07 -19.70 10.55
CA ALA A 242 -0.52 -19.18 9.34
C ALA A 242 -1.99 -18.81 9.54
N ALA A 243 -2.44 -17.77 8.83
CA ALA A 243 -3.83 -17.34 8.79
C ALA A 243 -4.25 -17.08 7.33
N PRO A 244 -5.36 -17.66 6.86
CA PRO A 244 -5.93 -17.31 5.57
C PRO A 244 -6.53 -15.90 5.61
N VAL A 245 -6.29 -15.11 4.56
CA VAL A 245 -6.79 -13.73 4.45
C VAL A 245 -7.49 -13.56 3.10
N ASP A 246 -8.79 -13.26 3.10
CA ASP A 246 -9.52 -12.88 1.88
C ASP A 246 -9.13 -11.45 1.48
N VAL A 247 -8.61 -11.30 0.26
CA VAL A 247 -8.15 -10.01 -0.28
C VAL A 247 -9.04 -9.46 -1.39
N ARG A 248 -10.25 -9.99 -1.60
CA ARG A 248 -11.15 -9.54 -2.68
C ARG A 248 -11.49 -8.05 -2.57
N ARG A 249 -11.69 -7.55 -1.35
CA ARG A 249 -11.97 -6.14 -1.08
C ARG A 249 -10.77 -5.28 -1.45
N GLU A 250 -9.59 -5.60 -0.93
CA GLU A 250 -8.35 -4.88 -1.16
C GLU A 250 -7.99 -4.90 -2.64
N ARG A 251 -8.13 -6.06 -3.31
CA ARG A 251 -7.97 -6.22 -4.75
C ARG A 251 -8.89 -5.29 -5.53
N ALA A 252 -10.18 -5.25 -5.20
CA ALA A 252 -11.14 -4.39 -5.90
C ALA A 252 -10.79 -2.90 -5.76
N VAL A 253 -10.37 -2.48 -4.57
CA VAL A 253 -9.92 -1.10 -4.29
C VAL A 253 -8.65 -0.77 -5.07
N THR A 254 -7.63 -1.63 -4.98
CA THR A 254 -6.34 -1.44 -5.67
C THR A 254 -6.55 -1.37 -7.18
N ARG A 255 -7.30 -2.31 -7.77
CA ARG A 255 -7.60 -2.31 -9.22
C ARG A 255 -8.23 -0.99 -9.66
N ARG A 256 -9.30 -0.56 -8.98
CA ARG A 256 -9.99 0.71 -9.28
C ARG A 256 -9.04 1.90 -9.13
N ARG A 257 -8.08 1.83 -8.22
CA ARG A 257 -7.09 2.89 -8.04
C ARG A 257 -6.09 2.94 -9.19
N LEU A 258 -5.56 1.80 -9.60
CA LEU A 258 -4.60 1.72 -10.71
C LEU A 258 -5.23 2.18 -12.03
N GLU A 259 -6.50 1.83 -12.28
CA GLU A 259 -7.26 2.31 -13.45
C GLU A 259 -7.43 3.85 -13.49
N ARG A 260 -7.38 4.51 -12.33
CA ARG A 260 -7.58 5.96 -12.18
C ARG A 260 -6.27 6.74 -12.03
N LEU A 261 -5.13 6.09 -12.21
CA LEU A 261 -3.84 6.77 -12.21
C LEU A 261 -3.67 7.76 -13.38
N THR A 262 -4.61 7.79 -14.34
CA THR A 262 -4.76 8.83 -15.37
C THR A 262 -4.96 10.26 -14.84
N ARG A 263 -5.01 10.44 -13.51
CA ARG A 263 -5.02 11.76 -12.84
C ARG A 263 -3.61 12.31 -12.63
N VAL A 264 -2.56 11.50 -12.81
CA VAL A 264 -1.17 11.97 -12.69
C VAL A 264 -0.90 13.07 -13.71
N GLU A 265 -1.44 12.91 -14.91
CA GLU A 265 -1.43 13.85 -16.02
C GLU A 265 -2.05 15.20 -15.62
N GLU A 266 -3.27 15.16 -15.08
CA GLU A 266 -3.99 16.36 -14.62
C GLU A 266 -3.25 17.07 -13.50
N LEU A 267 -2.71 16.31 -12.53
CA LEU A 267 -1.92 16.86 -11.42
C LEU A 267 -0.62 17.50 -11.92
N ALA A 268 0.07 16.87 -12.86
CA ALA A 268 1.33 17.38 -13.41
C ALA A 268 1.14 18.61 -14.29
N ALA A 269 0.02 18.68 -15.02
CA ALA A 269 -0.32 19.81 -15.89
C ALA A 269 -0.76 21.06 -15.10
N ALA A 270 -1.32 20.88 -13.90
CA ALA A 270 -1.73 22.00 -13.04
C ALA A 270 -0.55 22.69 -12.33
N LEU A 271 0.65 22.10 -12.35
CA LEU A 271 1.83 22.67 -11.69
C LEU A 271 2.54 23.68 -12.57
N PRO A 272 3.12 24.75 -11.98
CA PRO A 272 3.97 25.71 -12.70
C PRO A 272 5.12 25.03 -13.45
N GLU A 273 5.55 25.62 -14.56
CA GLU A 273 6.79 25.25 -15.23
C GLU A 273 8.00 25.51 -14.30
N GLY A 274 9.04 24.68 -14.40
CA GLY A 274 10.25 24.79 -13.57
C GLY A 274 10.13 24.27 -12.14
N LEU A 275 8.93 23.95 -11.63
CA LEU A 275 8.77 23.30 -10.33
C LEU A 275 9.38 21.88 -10.36
N GLY A 276 10.15 21.54 -9.33
CA GLY A 276 10.78 20.23 -9.18
C GLY A 276 10.77 19.71 -7.74
N PHE A 277 11.00 18.42 -7.58
CA PHE A 277 11.06 17.70 -6.31
C PHE A 277 12.46 17.10 -6.03
N ASP A 278 13.48 17.61 -6.72
CA ASP A 278 14.86 17.16 -6.54
C ASP A 278 15.34 17.48 -5.11
N PRO A 279 15.68 16.49 -4.27
CA PRO A 279 16.13 16.70 -2.90
C PRO A 279 17.35 17.61 -2.74
N GLU A 280 18.11 17.88 -3.81
CA GLU A 280 19.24 18.82 -3.81
C GLU A 280 18.83 20.29 -3.89
N LEU A 281 17.55 20.59 -4.20
CA LEU A 281 17.03 21.96 -4.20
C LEU A 281 17.00 22.57 -2.79
N PRO A 282 17.05 23.91 -2.66
CA PRO A 282 16.93 24.59 -1.38
C PRO A 282 15.64 24.20 -0.63
N ALA A 283 15.72 24.05 0.69
CA ALA A 283 14.61 23.55 1.52
C ALA A 283 13.33 24.40 1.40
N GLU A 284 13.45 25.72 1.19
CA GLU A 284 12.33 26.62 0.97
C GLU A 284 11.63 26.35 -0.36
N GLU A 285 12.40 26.18 -1.44
CA GLU A 285 11.89 25.84 -2.77
C GLU A 285 11.20 24.46 -2.76
N LEU A 286 11.83 23.46 -2.13
CA LEU A 286 11.23 22.14 -1.95
C LEU A 286 9.93 22.19 -1.15
N THR A 287 9.90 23.00 -0.09
CA THR A 287 8.70 23.18 0.71
C THR A 287 7.57 23.79 -0.11
N ALA A 288 7.86 24.80 -0.93
CA ALA A 288 6.89 25.41 -1.83
C ALA A 288 6.41 24.40 -2.89
N ALA A 289 7.33 23.67 -3.51
CA ALA A 289 7.03 22.66 -4.53
C ALA A 289 6.11 21.56 -3.99
N VAL A 290 6.44 20.99 -2.84
CA VAL A 290 5.63 19.94 -2.20
C VAL A 290 4.27 20.49 -1.75
N SER A 291 4.21 21.72 -1.27
CA SER A 291 2.97 22.37 -0.84
C SER A 291 2.02 22.68 -2.01
N ALA A 292 2.56 22.94 -3.22
CA ALA A 292 1.76 23.18 -4.42
C ALA A 292 0.91 21.96 -4.84
N VAL A 293 1.26 20.75 -4.37
CA VAL A 293 0.49 19.53 -4.64
C VAL A 293 -0.39 19.20 -3.44
N PRO A 294 -1.72 19.10 -3.59
CA PRO A 294 -2.63 18.81 -2.47
C PRO A 294 -2.32 17.46 -1.81
N ALA A 295 -2.19 17.44 -0.49
CA ALA A 295 -2.16 16.22 0.30
C ALA A 295 -3.52 15.95 0.94
N ALA A 296 -3.84 14.67 1.11
CA ALA A 296 -4.97 14.23 1.92
C ALA A 296 -4.40 13.44 3.10
N TYR A 297 -3.81 14.13 4.08
CA TYR A 297 -3.22 13.46 5.23
C TYR A 297 -4.28 12.65 6.00
N ALA A 298 -3.85 11.51 6.54
CA ALA A 298 -4.59 10.72 7.50
C ALA A 298 -3.56 9.98 8.38
N PRO A 299 -3.88 9.65 9.65
CA PRO A 299 -2.94 9.00 10.56
C PRO A 299 -2.32 7.70 10.02
N GLU A 300 -3.07 6.94 9.21
CA GLU A 300 -2.59 5.69 8.59
C GLU A 300 -1.41 5.91 7.64
N CYS A 301 -1.22 7.14 7.13
CA CYS A 301 -0.06 7.50 6.33
C CYS A 301 1.25 7.26 7.09
N LEU A 302 1.27 7.35 8.42
CA LEU A 302 2.49 7.13 9.22
C LEU A 302 3.08 5.72 9.06
N ALA A 303 2.27 4.74 8.65
CA ALA A 303 2.74 3.39 8.37
C ALA A 303 3.10 3.16 6.88
N ALA A 304 2.64 4.03 5.99
CA ALA A 304 2.57 3.76 4.55
C ALA A 304 3.21 4.82 3.65
N CYS A 305 3.60 5.98 4.18
CA CYS A 305 4.11 7.11 3.39
C CYS A 305 5.31 7.78 4.05
N GLU A 306 6.36 7.95 3.26
CA GLU A 306 7.64 8.54 3.67
C GLU A 306 7.46 10.03 4.05
N LEU A 307 6.52 10.73 3.41
CA LEU A 307 6.17 12.12 3.69
C LEU A 307 5.16 12.30 4.83
N ALA A 308 4.76 11.24 5.54
CA ALA A 308 3.67 11.31 6.51
C ALA A 308 3.96 12.25 7.69
N PHE A 309 5.21 12.35 8.14
CA PHE A 309 5.59 13.25 9.23
C PHE A 309 5.49 14.71 8.82
N HIS A 310 6.03 15.05 7.64
CA HIS A 310 5.87 16.36 7.03
C HIS A 310 4.39 16.73 6.88
N CYS A 311 3.59 15.84 6.27
CA CYS A 311 2.17 16.11 6.06
C CYS A 311 1.37 16.22 7.37
N ARG A 312 1.74 15.47 8.41
CA ARG A 312 1.13 15.57 9.75
C ARG A 312 1.40 16.92 10.39
N GLU A 313 2.65 17.38 10.32
CA GLU A 313 3.03 18.69 10.84
C GLU A 313 2.26 19.81 10.15
N ARG A 314 2.16 19.77 8.82
CA ARG A 314 1.39 20.75 8.06
C ARG A 314 -0.11 20.72 8.37
N ALA A 315 -0.71 19.53 8.45
CA ALA A 315 -2.11 19.40 8.84
C ALA A 315 -2.37 19.98 10.24
N ARG A 316 -1.46 19.75 11.21
CA ARG A 316 -1.56 20.32 12.56
C ARG A 316 -1.38 21.84 12.57
N ALA A 317 -0.40 22.36 11.83
CA ALA A 317 -0.15 23.79 11.75
C ALA A 317 -1.31 24.55 11.08
N ALA A 318 -2.01 23.91 10.14
CA ALA A 318 -3.20 24.43 9.48
C ALA A 318 -4.51 24.14 10.25
N ASP A 319 -4.43 23.59 11.47
CA ASP A 319 -5.58 23.24 12.31
C ASP A 319 -6.57 22.25 11.66
N GLU A 320 -6.12 21.42 10.72
CA GLU A 320 -6.99 20.53 9.95
C GLU A 320 -7.48 19.32 10.77
N VAL A 321 -8.78 19.02 10.67
CA VAL A 321 -9.37 17.82 11.29
C VAL A 321 -8.88 16.50 10.68
N THR A 322 -8.20 16.56 9.52
CA THR A 322 -7.57 15.41 8.87
C THR A 322 -6.55 14.72 9.80
N ALA A 323 -5.91 15.48 10.69
CA ALA A 323 -4.98 14.96 11.69
C ALA A 323 -5.65 14.07 12.75
N LEU A 324 -6.97 14.17 12.94
CA LEU A 324 -7.75 13.36 13.89
C LEU A 324 -8.17 12.00 13.30
N GLY A 325 -8.02 11.81 11.99
CA GLY A 325 -8.34 10.57 11.30
C GLY A 325 -9.66 10.58 10.55
N ARG A 326 -9.83 9.58 9.68
CA ARG A 326 -10.92 9.55 8.69
C ARG A 326 -12.30 9.41 9.32
N SER A 327 -12.43 8.64 10.40
CA SER A 327 -13.69 8.46 11.11
C SER A 327 -14.17 9.80 11.67
N VAL A 328 -13.31 10.45 12.47
CA VAL A 328 -13.60 11.75 13.08
C VAL A 328 -13.89 12.80 12.02
N ARG A 329 -13.07 12.89 10.96
CA ARG A 329 -13.34 13.81 9.84
C ARG A 329 -14.70 13.54 9.19
N GLY A 330 -15.10 12.28 9.03
CA GLY A 330 -16.38 11.91 8.44
C GLY A 330 -17.57 12.37 9.30
N GLU A 331 -17.45 12.26 10.61
CA GLU A 331 -18.47 12.71 11.58
C GLU A 331 -18.57 14.24 11.66
N LEU A 332 -17.45 14.95 11.48
CA LEU A 332 -17.39 16.41 11.54
C LEU A 332 -17.97 17.10 10.29
N GLY A 333 -18.18 16.37 9.19
CA GLY A 333 -18.84 16.89 7.99
C GLY A 333 -18.17 18.13 7.41
N ALA A 334 -18.86 19.28 7.48
CA ALA A 334 -18.40 20.57 6.97
C ALA A 334 -17.41 21.29 7.90
N LEU A 335 -17.24 20.82 9.15
CA LEU A 335 -16.29 21.39 10.11
C LEU A 335 -14.89 20.87 9.77
N THR A 336 -14.11 21.71 9.08
CA THR A 336 -12.82 21.32 8.49
C THR A 336 -11.62 21.62 9.38
N THR A 337 -11.78 22.45 10.41
CA THR A 337 -10.73 22.75 11.39
C THR A 337 -11.11 22.34 12.81
N VAL A 338 -10.11 22.07 13.65
CA VAL A 338 -10.34 21.73 15.06
C VAL A 338 -10.98 22.91 15.78
N GLY A 339 -10.55 24.13 15.49
CA GLY A 339 -11.16 25.36 16.00
C GLY A 339 -12.65 25.50 15.65
N GLN A 340 -13.04 25.18 14.41
CA GLN A 340 -14.46 25.15 14.01
C GLN A 340 -15.26 24.12 14.81
N ALA A 341 -14.72 22.92 15.00
CA ALA A 341 -15.37 21.88 15.79
C ALA A 341 -15.51 22.26 17.28
N LEU A 342 -14.49 22.88 17.86
CA LEU A 342 -14.52 23.35 19.24
C LEU A 342 -15.50 24.52 19.42
N ALA A 343 -15.55 25.46 18.49
CA ALA A 343 -16.53 26.55 18.50
C ALA A 343 -17.96 26.03 18.39
N ALA A 344 -18.21 25.07 17.49
CA ALA A 344 -19.50 24.40 17.37
C ALA A 344 -19.92 23.70 18.68
N ALA A 345 -18.97 23.06 19.36
CA ALA A 345 -19.21 22.43 20.66
C ALA A 345 -19.56 23.45 21.75
N ALA A 346 -18.92 24.61 21.78
CA ALA A 346 -19.11 25.65 22.80
C ALA A 346 -20.41 26.44 22.60
N ASP A 347 -20.64 26.98 21.40
CA ASP A 347 -21.65 28.01 21.17
C ASP A 347 -23.01 27.43 20.73
N GLY A 348 -23.09 26.12 20.50
CA GLY A 348 -24.28 25.47 19.91
C GLY A 348 -24.58 25.95 18.49
N GLY A 349 -23.58 26.55 17.82
CA GLY A 349 -23.71 27.28 16.58
C GLY A 349 -24.17 26.41 15.40
N HIS A 350 -25.13 26.93 14.63
CA HIS A 350 -25.84 26.32 13.50
C HIS A 350 -26.72 25.12 13.89
N ALA A 351 -27.92 25.41 14.41
CA ALA A 351 -28.94 24.40 14.71
C ALA A 351 -29.29 23.50 13.51
N ASP A 352 -29.00 23.95 12.29
CA ASP A 352 -29.23 23.22 11.04
C ASP A 352 -28.06 22.30 10.63
N ASP A 353 -26.87 22.42 11.23
CA ASP A 353 -25.75 21.50 11.01
C ASP A 353 -25.81 20.34 12.01
N PRO A 354 -26.12 19.09 11.56
CA PRO A 354 -26.22 17.94 12.46
C PRO A 354 -24.92 17.64 13.20
N ALA A 355 -23.75 17.90 12.60
CA ALA A 355 -22.46 17.67 13.24
C ALA A 355 -22.22 18.66 14.37
N ALA A 356 -22.53 19.94 14.14
CA ALA A 356 -22.44 20.98 15.17
C ALA A 356 -23.39 20.71 16.34
N ALA A 357 -24.64 20.33 16.04
CA ALA A 357 -25.63 19.97 17.06
C ALA A 357 -25.21 18.73 17.89
N ALA A 358 -24.62 17.72 17.25
CA ALA A 358 -24.08 16.54 17.92
C ALA A 358 -22.89 16.90 18.84
N LEU A 359 -21.96 17.73 18.37
CA LEU A 359 -20.82 18.21 19.16
C LEU A 359 -21.26 19.01 20.38
N HIS A 360 -22.20 19.94 20.21
CA HIS A 360 -22.73 20.72 21.33
C HIS A 360 -23.41 19.83 22.37
N ARG A 361 -24.22 18.87 21.93
CA ARG A 361 -24.83 17.87 22.81
C ARG A 361 -23.77 17.07 23.56
N ALA A 362 -22.73 16.60 22.87
CA ALA A 362 -21.65 15.84 23.47
C ALA A 362 -20.87 16.67 24.51
N ALA A 363 -20.62 17.96 24.23
CA ALA A 363 -19.96 18.87 25.16
C ALA A 363 -20.78 19.09 26.43
N ARG A 364 -22.10 19.31 26.29
CA ARG A 364 -23.02 19.43 27.44
C ARG A 364 -23.03 18.17 28.30
N LEU A 365 -23.18 16.99 27.68
CA LEU A 365 -23.17 15.71 28.41
C LEU A 365 -21.83 15.46 29.12
N ARG A 366 -20.71 15.85 28.50
CA ARG A 366 -19.39 15.76 29.14
C ARG A 366 -19.29 16.69 30.35
N ALA A 367 -19.80 17.91 30.26
CA ALA A 367 -19.80 18.85 31.39
C ALA A 367 -20.65 18.32 32.56
N GLU A 368 -21.86 17.84 32.29
CA GLU A 368 -22.75 17.21 33.29
C GLU A 368 -22.06 16.02 33.98
N ALA A 369 -21.37 15.16 33.22
CA ALA A 369 -20.65 14.01 33.77
C ALA A 369 -19.45 14.42 34.65
N LEU A 370 -18.72 15.48 34.26
CA LEU A 370 -17.60 16.00 35.06
C LEU A 370 -18.07 16.66 36.36
N GLU A 371 -19.20 17.38 36.33
CA GLU A 371 -19.82 17.95 37.53
C GLU A 371 -20.31 16.85 38.49
N ALA A 372 -20.96 15.81 37.97
CA ALA A 372 -21.40 14.67 38.77
C ALA A 372 -20.22 13.92 39.43
N ALA A 373 -19.10 13.77 38.71
CA ALA A 373 -17.88 13.14 39.26
C ALA A 373 -17.14 14.02 40.28
N ALA A 374 -17.29 15.35 40.20
CA ALA A 374 -16.67 16.29 41.12
C ALA A 374 -17.48 16.49 42.41
N CYS A 375 -18.76 16.10 42.43
CA CYS A 375 -19.57 16.12 43.65
C CYS A 375 -19.18 14.92 44.54
N PRO A 376 -18.59 15.13 45.73
CA PRO A 376 -18.35 14.03 46.67
C PRO A 376 -19.71 13.46 47.10
N CYS A 377 -19.81 12.13 47.12
CA CYS A 377 -20.97 11.40 47.65
C CYS A 377 -21.22 11.70 49.13
#